data_AF-A0AAW6LYN7-F1
#
_entry.id   AF-A0AAW6LYN7-F1
#
_cell.length_a   1.000
_cell.length_b   1.000
_cell.length_c   1.000
_cell.angle_alpha   90.00
_cell.angle_beta   90.00
_cell.angle_gamma   90.00
#
_symmetry.space_group_name_H-M   'P 1'
#
loop_
_entity.id
_entity.type
_entity.pdbx_description
1 polymer ?
#
loop_
_entity_poly.entity_id
_entity_poly.type
_entity_poly.pdbx_seq_one_letter_code
_entity_poly.pdbx_strand_id
1 'polypeptide(L)'
;MNKQFIKVLLCGAMVLSTGTFISCNNDDDIDDLKSRVSVVETAIGDLKADLDKALKTGASIVEVKLDEKTGIYTLSLSDGQKIVIKPGGGNISVTMTDTEAIINVNGTEYKLPLGSAVNSLIYSPETIDGIVEIGNTGAIVKFLPRPALTSIEGAEFTIAESHVLTRAADGEQFKVNGVASLDGGFIVVPIKALGEAEAGKMYAVSLQMKFRGTVIGSNYFNVKVADDFSAVAEDLGGVTIKADYAPRDLADGFKEMTINGLDLLGTLNFNNLFSELPDKAEFIVASSSKQPGGKAQEKVDMLKESLKSDGTWKFSTRPGTSFNDNEERPGFLVNVVADDVVKAKIYVVIVDELADVDFTANGLVGNYEAEWGGTEKAQPLGAGKLNFPRALSKYETDIPTIHNGADGFFPNWLKYSIKMGDEELIFNNGSTLEMGDLAKKYAEGCRGIYYFFRGFAVYVPASLGTDGKYTDVNGKTYDAGEGYGYDGWMGQYNEYINDPVGFYNNIKEWGFGDFTMDEKTGDFNFPESYTGYGLRIAFDAGYEYAYGVKPLHAAGADQLGMLFINRRVAPEGATMPAPKP
;
A
#
# COMPACT_ATOMS: atom_id res chain seq x y z
N MET A 1 -20.30 -4.55 -24.42
CA MET A 1 -20.03 -4.39 -25.87
C MET A 1 -18.58 -3.97 -26.04
N ASN A 2 -17.93 -4.49 -27.09
CA ASN A 2 -16.49 -4.52 -27.39
C ASN A 2 -15.60 -3.44 -26.75
N LYS A 3 -14.77 -3.86 -25.78
CA LYS A 3 -13.61 -3.09 -25.31
C LYS A 3 -12.63 -2.94 -26.48
N GLN A 4 -12.54 -1.76 -27.08
CA GLN A 4 -11.54 -1.49 -28.11
C GLN A 4 -10.17 -1.31 -27.44
N PHE A 5 -9.45 -2.42 -27.28
CA PHE A 5 -8.03 -2.39 -26.95
C PHE A 5 -7.27 -1.78 -28.14
N ILE A 6 -6.92 -0.49 -28.05
CA ILE A 6 -5.99 0.14 -28.99
C ILE A 6 -4.57 -0.37 -28.65
N LYS A 7 -4.22 -1.57 -29.14
CA LYS A 7 -2.83 -2.04 -29.16
C LYS A 7 -2.18 -1.60 -30.46
N VAL A 8 -1.46 -0.48 -30.45
CA VAL A 8 -0.56 -0.12 -31.56
C VAL A 8 0.83 -0.65 -31.22
N LEU A 9 1.21 -1.76 -31.84
CA LEU A 9 2.56 -2.30 -31.76
C LEU A 9 3.41 -1.58 -32.82
N LEU A 10 4.26 -0.64 -32.41
CA LEU A 10 5.24 -0.01 -33.30
C LEU A 10 6.42 -0.97 -33.56
N CYS A 11 6.18 -2.04 -34.31
CA CYS A 11 7.25 -2.93 -34.76
C CYS A 11 8.00 -2.30 -35.94
N GLY A 12 9.21 -1.79 -35.69
CA GLY A 12 10.13 -1.39 -36.75
C GLY A 12 10.79 -2.60 -37.39
N ALA A 13 10.31 -3.04 -38.54
CA ALA A 13 11.17 -3.70 -39.52
C ALA A 13 12.03 -2.61 -40.17
N MET A 14 13.36 -2.76 -40.12
CA MET A 14 14.29 -1.93 -40.88
C MET A 14 14.00 -2.13 -42.37
N VAL A 15 13.21 -1.24 -42.99
CA VAL A 15 13.02 -1.21 -44.44
C VAL A 15 14.28 -0.60 -45.03
N LEU A 16 15.24 -1.45 -45.39
CA LEU A 16 16.37 -1.10 -46.27
C LEU A 16 15.80 -0.86 -47.68
N SER A 17 15.28 0.34 -47.93
CA SER A 17 14.80 0.72 -49.26
C SER A 17 16.00 0.98 -50.19
N THR A 18 16.28 -0.03 -51.01
CA THR A 18 16.82 0.06 -52.39
C THR A 18 17.96 1.07 -52.62
N GLY A 19 19.16 0.66 -52.25
CA GLY A 19 20.42 1.13 -52.83
C GLY A 19 21.35 -0.06 -53.01
N THR A 20 21.77 -0.32 -54.23
CA THR A 20 22.66 -1.43 -54.62
C THR A 20 23.95 -1.39 -53.81
N PHE A 21 24.20 -2.40 -52.96
CA PHE A 21 25.50 -2.58 -52.33
C PHE A 21 26.50 -3.04 -53.40
N ILE A 22 27.28 -2.10 -53.94
CA ILE A 22 28.52 -2.38 -54.67
C ILE A 22 29.66 -2.18 -53.68
N SER A 23 30.39 -3.25 -53.38
CA SER A 23 31.59 -3.22 -52.55
C SER A 23 32.70 -2.42 -53.23
N CYS A 24 33.01 -1.24 -52.69
CA CYS A 24 34.30 -0.57 -52.84
C CYS A 24 34.61 0.12 -51.50
N ASN A 25 35.83 -0.07 -51.00
CA ASN A 25 36.39 0.65 -49.84
C ASN A 25 35.95 2.12 -49.83
N ASN A 26 35.15 2.53 -48.83
CA ASN A 26 35.02 3.92 -48.42
C ASN A 26 34.58 3.93 -46.95
N ASP A 27 35.39 4.53 -46.08
CA ASP A 27 35.08 4.76 -44.67
C ASP A 27 33.81 5.63 -44.48
N ASP A 28 33.40 6.35 -45.54
CA ASP A 28 32.24 7.26 -45.57
C ASP A 28 30.89 6.55 -45.28
N ASP A 29 30.67 5.32 -45.77
CA ASP A 29 29.41 4.59 -45.54
C ASP A 29 29.28 4.11 -44.09
N ILE A 30 30.41 3.78 -43.46
CA ILE A 30 30.47 3.39 -42.06
C ILE A 30 30.27 4.62 -41.17
N ASP A 31 30.81 5.76 -41.56
CA ASP A 31 30.68 7.00 -40.81
C ASP A 31 29.28 7.62 -40.93
N ASP A 32 28.59 7.49 -42.08
CA ASP A 32 27.16 7.82 -42.20
C ASP A 32 26.30 6.92 -41.30
N LEU A 33 26.59 5.61 -41.27
CA LEU A 33 25.86 4.68 -40.43
C LEU A 33 26.07 4.98 -38.93
N LYS A 34 27.31 5.26 -38.50
CA LYS A 34 27.63 5.68 -37.13
C LYS A 34 26.94 6.99 -36.77
N SER A 35 26.92 7.96 -37.68
CA SER A 35 26.24 9.25 -37.49
C SER A 35 24.74 9.05 -37.27
N ARG A 36 24.09 8.24 -38.11
CA ARG A 36 22.65 7.94 -38.00
C ARG A 36 22.32 7.16 -36.73
N VAL A 37 23.16 6.22 -36.31
CA VAL A 37 23.01 5.49 -35.03
C VAL A 37 23.17 6.44 -33.85
N SER A 38 24.17 7.33 -33.86
CA SER A 38 24.41 8.30 -32.80
C SER A 38 23.24 9.29 -32.63
N VAL A 39 22.63 9.75 -33.73
CA VAL A 39 21.41 10.59 -33.71
C VAL A 39 20.25 9.85 -33.06
N VAL A 40 20.09 8.56 -33.35
CA VAL A 40 19.04 7.71 -32.78
C VAL A 40 19.27 7.46 -31.28
N GLU A 41 20.50 7.16 -30.87
CA GLU A 41 20.87 6.99 -29.46
C GLU A 41 20.63 8.26 -28.65
N THR A 42 20.97 9.43 -29.22
CA THR A 42 20.72 10.74 -28.61
C THR A 42 19.23 10.98 -28.43
N ALA A 43 18.42 10.72 -29.46
CA ALA A 43 16.97 10.91 -29.39
C ALA A 43 16.30 9.99 -28.35
N ILE A 44 16.79 8.75 -28.18
CA ILE A 44 16.34 7.87 -27.09
C ILE A 44 16.76 8.43 -25.73
N GLY A 45 18.01 8.89 -25.60
CA GLY A 45 18.53 9.48 -24.37
C GLY A 45 17.72 10.70 -23.91
N ASP A 46 17.42 11.60 -24.85
CA ASP A 46 16.60 12.79 -24.60
C ASP A 46 15.17 12.41 -24.17
N LEU A 47 14.55 11.43 -24.85
CA LEU A 47 13.22 10.94 -24.47
C LEU A 47 13.22 10.37 -23.04
N LYS A 48 14.23 9.56 -22.68
CA LYS A 48 14.36 9.03 -21.31
C LYS A 48 14.53 10.16 -20.29
N ALA A 49 15.34 11.16 -20.60
CA ALA A 49 15.55 12.31 -19.73
C ALA A 49 14.27 13.13 -19.53
N ASP A 50 13.48 13.36 -20.58
CA ASP A 50 12.19 14.05 -20.50
C ASP A 50 11.18 13.26 -19.66
N LEU A 51 11.13 11.94 -19.83
CA LEU A 51 10.27 11.05 -19.03
C LEU A 51 10.70 11.04 -17.55
N ASP A 52 11.99 10.89 -17.26
CA ASP A 52 12.54 10.93 -15.91
C ASP A 52 12.27 12.28 -15.23
N LYS A 53 12.40 13.38 -15.97
CA LYS A 53 12.10 14.72 -15.46
C LYS A 53 10.62 14.85 -15.12
N ALA A 54 9.73 14.40 -15.99
CA ALA A 54 8.28 14.43 -15.73
C ALA A 54 7.90 13.61 -14.49
N LEU A 55 8.53 12.45 -14.28
CA LEU A 55 8.35 11.65 -13.07
C LEU A 55 8.85 12.37 -11.82
N LYS A 56 10.04 13.00 -11.87
CA LYS A 56 10.62 13.76 -10.75
C LYS A 56 9.79 14.98 -10.38
N THR A 57 9.20 15.67 -11.35
CA THR A 57 8.36 16.84 -11.09
C THR A 57 6.93 16.46 -10.69
N GLY A 58 6.56 15.18 -10.79
CA GLY A 58 5.18 14.73 -10.56
C GLY A 58 4.20 15.27 -11.61
N ALA A 59 4.68 15.60 -12.81
CA ALA A 59 3.83 16.15 -13.86
C ALA A 59 2.87 15.07 -14.40
N SER A 60 1.62 15.47 -14.68
CA SER A 60 0.58 14.60 -15.21
C SER A 60 0.24 14.96 -16.65
N ILE A 61 -0.23 13.99 -17.44
CA ILE A 61 -0.57 14.18 -18.86
C ILE A 61 -1.97 14.80 -18.96
N VAL A 62 -2.07 16.03 -19.46
CA VAL A 62 -3.35 16.74 -19.65
C VAL A 62 -3.95 16.54 -21.04
N GLU A 63 -3.13 16.23 -22.04
CA GLU A 63 -3.58 15.99 -23.42
C GLU A 63 -2.66 14.98 -24.11
N VAL A 64 -3.26 14.08 -24.91
CA VAL A 64 -2.55 13.14 -25.78
C VAL A 64 -3.00 13.37 -27.21
N LYS A 65 -2.04 13.60 -28.12
CA LYS A 65 -2.29 13.61 -29.56
C LYS A 65 -1.51 12.50 -30.23
N LEU A 66 -2.21 11.66 -30.99
CA LEU A 66 -1.61 10.71 -31.91
C LEU A 66 -1.85 11.21 -33.34
N ASP A 67 -0.78 11.41 -34.08
CA ASP A 67 -0.90 11.53 -35.54
C ASP A 67 -0.92 10.11 -36.13
N GLU A 68 -2.11 9.63 -36.50
CA GLU A 68 -2.29 8.27 -37.03
C GLU A 68 -1.51 8.00 -38.33
N LYS A 69 -1.15 9.05 -39.10
CA LYS A 69 -0.41 8.89 -40.35
C LYS A 69 1.08 8.70 -40.11
N THR A 70 1.61 9.38 -39.09
CA THR A 70 3.04 9.35 -38.78
C THR A 70 3.37 8.47 -37.59
N GLY A 71 2.41 8.08 -36.76
CA GLY A 71 2.60 7.31 -35.53
C GLY A 71 3.25 8.12 -34.40
N ILE A 72 3.31 9.45 -34.51
CA ILE A 72 3.93 10.32 -33.50
C ILE A 72 2.92 10.60 -32.37
N TYR A 73 3.33 10.33 -31.13
CA TYR A 73 2.60 10.77 -29.94
C TYR A 73 3.15 12.12 -29.46
N THR A 74 2.26 13.02 -29.09
CA THR A 74 2.57 14.24 -28.33
C THR A 74 1.79 14.22 -27.03
N LEU A 75 2.51 14.17 -25.90
CA LEU A 75 1.95 14.24 -24.56
C LEU A 75 2.15 15.67 -24.03
N SER A 76 1.08 16.40 -23.76
CA SER A 76 1.15 17.68 -23.07
C SER A 76 1.02 17.45 -21.58
N LEU A 77 1.93 18.03 -20.79
CA LEU A 77 1.99 17.85 -19.34
C LEU A 77 1.40 19.04 -18.57
N SER A 78 1.05 18.81 -17.31
CA SER A 78 0.46 19.81 -16.39
C SER A 78 1.38 20.98 -16.07
N ASP A 79 2.69 20.81 -16.22
CA ASP A 79 3.70 21.86 -16.06
C ASP A 79 3.97 22.65 -17.36
N GLY A 80 3.20 22.38 -18.42
CA GLY A 80 3.32 23.01 -19.73
C GLY A 80 4.37 22.38 -20.65
N GLN A 81 5.14 21.40 -20.18
CA GLN A 81 6.09 20.67 -21.04
C GLN A 81 5.37 19.74 -22.02
N LYS A 82 6.04 19.39 -23.11
CA LYS A 82 5.54 18.45 -24.11
C LYS A 82 6.56 17.36 -24.36
N ILE A 83 6.13 16.10 -24.28
CA ILE A 83 6.94 14.94 -24.66
C ILE A 83 6.48 14.47 -26.04
N VAL A 84 7.42 14.41 -26.99
CA VAL A 84 7.15 13.96 -28.36
C VAL A 84 7.81 12.60 -28.57
N ILE A 85 7.00 11.57 -28.82
CA ILE A 85 7.46 10.20 -29.04
C ILE A 85 7.34 9.90 -30.53
N LYS A 86 8.49 9.67 -31.18
CA LYS A 86 8.57 9.42 -32.63
C LYS A 86 8.76 7.92 -32.93
N PRO A 87 8.12 7.38 -33.97
CA PRO A 87 8.42 6.05 -34.50
C PRO A 87 9.86 5.95 -35.00
N GLY A 88 10.49 4.78 -34.81
CA GLY A 88 11.74 4.44 -35.52
C GLY A 88 13.05 4.79 -34.81
N GLY A 89 13.00 5.30 -33.57
CA GLY A 89 14.21 5.55 -32.76
C GLY A 89 14.67 4.35 -31.91
N GLY A 90 13.84 3.33 -31.68
CA GLY A 90 14.17 2.21 -30.80
C GLY A 90 12.96 1.29 -30.59
N ASN A 91 13.06 0.32 -29.67
CA ASN A 91 11.90 -0.47 -29.25
C ASN A 91 11.07 0.36 -28.25
N ILE A 92 10.15 1.16 -28.78
CA ILE A 92 9.30 2.06 -28.00
C ILE A 92 7.85 1.62 -28.14
N SER A 93 7.15 1.45 -27.02
CA SER A 93 5.71 1.18 -27.01
C SER A 93 4.99 2.11 -26.05
N VAL A 94 3.81 2.57 -26.42
CA VAL A 94 2.95 3.39 -25.58
C VAL A 94 1.64 2.64 -25.37
N THR A 95 1.31 2.36 -24.11
CA THR A 95 0.04 1.76 -23.71
C THR A 95 -0.72 2.75 -22.84
N MET A 96 -1.92 3.14 -23.27
CA MET A 96 -2.79 4.00 -22.48
C MET A 96 -3.71 3.14 -21.63
N THR A 97 -3.81 3.50 -20.36
CA THR A 97 -4.79 2.94 -19.42
C THR A 97 -5.79 4.03 -19.03
N ASP A 98 -6.73 3.69 -18.15
CA ASP A 98 -7.70 4.67 -17.64
C ASP A 98 -7.06 5.70 -16.70
N THR A 99 -5.87 5.44 -16.15
CA THR A 99 -5.23 6.30 -15.13
C THR A 99 -3.85 6.79 -15.50
N GLU A 100 -3.16 6.13 -16.43
CA GLU A 100 -1.76 6.39 -16.76
C GLU A 100 -1.41 6.03 -18.21
N ALA A 101 -0.32 6.64 -18.70
CA ALA A 101 0.38 6.22 -19.90
C ALA A 101 1.61 5.39 -19.51
N ILE A 102 1.67 4.15 -19.98
CA ILE A 102 2.80 3.25 -19.82
C ILE A 102 3.67 3.33 -21.08
N ILE A 103 4.87 3.87 -20.95
CA ILE A 103 5.80 4.11 -22.05
C ILE A 103 7.01 3.22 -21.81
N ASN A 104 7.20 2.22 -22.68
CA ASN A 104 8.40 1.39 -22.66
C ASN A 104 9.42 1.98 -23.63
N VAL A 105 10.66 2.17 -23.20
CA VAL A 105 11.78 2.61 -24.03
C VAL A 105 12.94 1.64 -23.84
N ASN A 106 13.13 0.73 -24.81
CA ASN A 106 14.17 -0.31 -24.80
C ASN A 106 14.15 -1.17 -23.53
N GLY A 107 12.97 -1.62 -23.09
CA GLY A 107 12.79 -2.47 -21.92
C GLY A 107 12.64 -1.72 -20.59
N THR A 108 12.96 -0.42 -20.53
CA THR A 108 12.68 0.42 -19.37
C THR A 108 11.25 0.95 -19.43
N GLU A 109 10.46 0.71 -18.38
CA GLU A 109 9.07 1.15 -18.28
C GLU A 109 8.96 2.48 -17.52
N TYR A 110 8.24 3.44 -18.09
CA TYR A 110 7.91 4.74 -17.52
C TYR A 110 6.39 4.87 -17.40
N LYS A 111 5.89 5.21 -16.22
CA LYS A 111 4.45 5.34 -15.95
C LYS A 111 4.10 6.77 -15.58
N LEU A 112 3.49 7.50 -16.51
CA LEU A 112 3.07 8.88 -16.26
C LEU A 112 1.56 8.92 -15.97
N PRO A 113 1.12 9.54 -14.86
CA PRO A 113 -0.29 9.65 -14.55
C PRO A 113 -1.02 10.55 -15.57
N LEU A 114 -2.27 10.22 -15.89
CA LEU A 114 -3.17 11.12 -16.61
C LEU A 114 -3.65 12.20 -15.64
N GLY A 115 -3.57 13.47 -16.05
CA GLY A 115 -4.11 14.61 -15.31
C GLY A 115 -5.61 14.77 -15.55
N SER A 116 -6.25 15.61 -14.72
CA SER A 116 -7.69 15.83 -14.84
C SER A 116 -8.07 16.45 -16.19
N ALA A 117 -8.96 15.78 -16.91
CA ALA A 117 -9.52 16.32 -18.17
C ALA A 117 -10.63 17.36 -17.93
N VAL A 118 -11.18 17.42 -16.71
CA VAL A 118 -12.26 18.32 -16.31
C VAL A 118 -11.92 18.92 -14.96
N ASN A 119 -12.07 20.24 -14.82
CA ASN A 119 -11.83 20.94 -13.56
C ASN A 119 -13.13 21.22 -12.81
N SER A 120 -14.26 21.30 -13.51
CA SER A 120 -15.57 21.48 -12.89
C SER A 120 -16.70 20.84 -13.67
N LEU A 121 -17.70 20.38 -12.92
CA LEU A 121 -18.99 19.94 -13.42
C LEU A 121 -20.04 20.94 -12.95
N ILE A 122 -20.74 21.57 -13.89
CA ILE A 122 -21.76 22.58 -13.57
C ILE A 122 -23.13 22.03 -13.95
N TYR A 123 -24.03 21.87 -12.98
CA TYR A 123 -25.42 21.52 -13.25
C TYR A 123 -26.07 22.54 -14.19
N SER A 124 -26.75 22.02 -15.21
CA SER A 124 -27.42 22.79 -16.25
C SER A 124 -28.92 22.50 -16.17
N PRO A 125 -29.71 23.37 -15.50
CA PRO A 125 -31.15 23.20 -15.31
C PRO A 125 -31.93 22.85 -16.57
N GLU A 126 -32.85 21.89 -16.49
CA GLU A 126 -33.85 21.67 -17.55
C GLU A 126 -35.05 22.62 -17.43
N THR A 127 -35.30 23.17 -16.23
CA THR A 127 -36.46 24.01 -15.91
C THR A 127 -36.04 25.42 -15.49
N ILE A 128 -36.96 26.38 -15.58
CA ILE A 128 -36.73 27.79 -15.23
C ILE A 128 -36.45 27.96 -13.72
N ASP A 129 -37.11 27.16 -12.88
CA ASP A 129 -36.93 27.19 -11.43
C ASP A 129 -35.68 26.43 -10.96
N GLY A 130 -35.04 25.66 -11.84
CA GLY A 130 -33.85 24.89 -11.53
C GLY A 130 -34.10 23.65 -10.66
N ILE A 131 -35.36 23.25 -10.50
CA ILE A 131 -35.75 22.10 -9.66
C ILE A 131 -35.97 20.88 -10.56
N VAL A 132 -35.26 19.80 -10.24
CA VAL A 132 -35.48 18.48 -10.85
C VAL A 132 -36.65 17.81 -10.13
N GLU A 133 -37.77 17.60 -10.83
CA GLU A 133 -38.88 16.79 -10.31
C GLU A 133 -38.58 15.30 -10.57
N ILE A 134 -38.53 14.48 -9.52
CA ILE A 134 -38.20 13.05 -9.61
C ILE A 134 -39.34 12.20 -9.05
N GLY A 135 -39.86 11.31 -9.89
CA GLY A 135 -40.88 10.33 -9.52
C GLY A 135 -40.34 8.90 -9.48
N ASN A 136 -41.23 7.92 -9.50
CA ASN A 136 -40.88 6.49 -9.42
C ASN A 136 -40.02 5.98 -10.59
N THR A 137 -40.00 6.69 -11.72
CA THR A 137 -39.21 6.34 -12.93
C THR A 137 -37.82 6.98 -12.97
N GLY A 138 -37.49 7.85 -12.01
CA GLY A 138 -36.28 8.67 -12.05
C GLY A 138 -36.38 9.91 -12.93
N ALA A 139 -35.26 10.59 -13.12
CA ALA A 139 -35.10 11.83 -13.89
C ALA A 139 -33.79 11.83 -14.67
N ILE A 140 -33.68 12.71 -15.67
CA ILE A 140 -32.44 12.95 -16.42
C ILE A 140 -31.93 14.32 -16.00
N VAL A 141 -30.66 14.39 -15.62
CA VAL A 141 -29.97 15.64 -15.25
C VAL A 141 -28.79 15.92 -16.18
N LYS A 142 -28.55 17.20 -16.48
CA LYS A 142 -27.47 17.64 -17.37
C LYS A 142 -26.38 18.41 -16.65
N PHE A 143 -25.13 18.16 -17.03
CA PHE A 143 -23.95 18.84 -16.50
C PHE A 143 -23.06 19.35 -17.63
N LEU A 144 -22.56 20.57 -17.49
CA LEU A 144 -21.55 21.16 -18.37
C LEU A 144 -20.16 20.86 -17.79
N PRO A 145 -19.35 20.00 -18.42
CA PRO A 145 -17.96 19.82 -18.05
C PRO A 145 -17.13 21.03 -18.53
N ARG A 146 -16.19 21.48 -17.70
CA ARG A 146 -15.20 22.48 -18.09
C ARG A 146 -13.77 22.01 -17.74
N PRO A 147 -12.84 21.92 -18.72
CA PRO A 147 -13.04 22.10 -20.16
C PRO A 147 -14.08 21.14 -20.77
N ALA A 148 -14.59 21.49 -21.96
CA ALA A 148 -15.57 20.67 -22.66
C ALA A 148 -14.97 19.32 -23.05
N LEU A 149 -15.71 18.23 -22.84
CA LEU A 149 -15.29 16.89 -23.21
C LEU A 149 -15.75 16.52 -24.62
N THR A 150 -14.97 15.68 -25.29
CA THR A 150 -15.33 15.03 -26.56
C THR A 150 -15.71 13.56 -26.38
N SER A 151 -15.38 12.96 -25.23
CA SER A 151 -15.76 11.61 -24.84
C SER A 151 -15.82 11.51 -23.31
N ILE A 152 -16.67 10.61 -22.82
CA ILE A 152 -16.80 10.21 -21.40
C ILE A 152 -16.55 8.70 -21.22
N GLU A 153 -15.95 8.04 -22.21
CA GLU A 153 -15.61 6.62 -22.12
C GLU A 153 -14.62 6.38 -20.96
N GLY A 154 -14.98 5.48 -20.04
CA GLY A 154 -14.21 5.24 -18.81
C GLY A 154 -14.54 6.20 -17.65
N ALA A 155 -15.51 7.12 -17.82
CA ALA A 155 -16.02 7.91 -16.70
C ALA A 155 -17.04 7.12 -15.88
N GLU A 156 -16.89 7.18 -14.56
CA GLU A 156 -17.85 6.63 -13.59
C GLU A 156 -18.60 7.78 -12.92
N PHE A 157 -19.92 7.61 -12.73
CA PHE A 157 -20.78 8.64 -12.14
C PHE A 157 -21.49 8.09 -10.91
N THR A 158 -21.44 8.82 -9.81
CA THR A 158 -22.12 8.49 -8.55
C THR A 158 -22.77 9.73 -7.96
N ILE A 159 -23.77 9.57 -7.10
CA ILE A 159 -24.24 10.68 -6.25
C ILE A 159 -23.21 10.86 -5.13
N ALA A 160 -22.69 12.08 -4.97
CA ALA A 160 -21.67 12.37 -3.98
C ALA A 160 -22.31 12.59 -2.60
N GLU A 161 -23.37 13.41 -2.59
CA GLU A 161 -24.10 13.78 -1.38
C GLU A 161 -25.55 14.12 -1.73
N SER A 162 -26.45 13.81 -0.79
CA SER A 162 -27.81 14.34 -0.75
C SER A 162 -28.25 14.64 0.68
N HIS A 163 -28.96 15.75 0.89
CA HIS A 163 -29.57 16.06 2.19
C HIS A 163 -30.87 16.86 2.00
N VAL A 164 -31.84 16.68 2.93
CA VAL A 164 -33.06 17.52 2.92
C VAL A 164 -32.65 18.94 3.27
N LEU A 165 -33.22 19.93 2.59
CA LEU A 165 -32.96 21.35 2.84
C LEU A 165 -33.30 21.81 4.27
N THR A 166 -33.95 20.96 5.09
CA THR A 166 -34.35 21.26 6.47
C THR A 166 -33.75 20.33 7.54
N ARG A 167 -33.12 19.20 7.18
CA ARG A 167 -32.31 18.32 8.07
C ARG A 167 -31.70 17.14 7.27
N ALA A 168 -30.51 16.65 7.62
CA ALA A 168 -29.95 15.44 6.99
C ALA A 168 -30.86 14.22 7.24
N ALA A 169 -31.19 13.47 6.19
CA ALA A 169 -31.81 12.16 6.28
C ALA A 169 -30.71 11.08 6.22
N ASP A 170 -30.79 10.06 7.07
CA ASP A 170 -29.74 9.05 7.24
C ASP A 170 -29.87 7.90 6.22
N GLY A 171 -29.28 8.04 5.03
CA GLY A 171 -29.27 7.00 4.00
C GLY A 171 -28.86 7.53 2.62
N GLU A 172 -28.68 6.66 1.63
CA GLU A 172 -28.54 7.09 0.23
C GLU A 172 -29.95 7.33 -0.35
N GLN A 173 -30.31 8.58 -0.64
CA GLN A 173 -31.64 8.91 -1.18
C GLN A 173 -31.70 8.83 -2.71
N PHE A 174 -30.57 8.98 -3.39
CA PHE A 174 -30.51 9.02 -4.84
C PHE A 174 -29.31 8.23 -5.35
N LYS A 175 -29.45 7.65 -6.55
CA LYS A 175 -28.33 7.05 -7.27
C LYS A 175 -28.39 7.37 -8.76
N VAL A 176 -27.26 7.19 -9.44
CA VAL A 176 -27.22 7.12 -10.91
C VAL A 176 -27.87 5.80 -11.35
N ASN A 177 -28.79 5.87 -12.31
CA ASN A 177 -29.59 4.73 -12.74
C ASN A 177 -29.59 4.59 -14.27
N GLY A 178 -28.46 4.13 -14.80
CA GLY A 178 -28.28 3.90 -16.22
C GLY A 178 -26.96 4.44 -16.73
N VAL A 179 -26.79 4.39 -18.05
CA VAL A 179 -25.56 4.81 -18.72
C VAL A 179 -25.60 6.31 -18.96
N ALA A 180 -24.60 7.03 -18.45
CA ALA A 180 -24.40 8.43 -18.78
C ALA A 180 -23.97 8.59 -20.25
N SER A 181 -24.35 9.69 -20.88
CA SER A 181 -24.01 9.99 -22.27
C SER A 181 -23.54 11.43 -22.46
N LEU A 182 -22.80 11.70 -23.52
CA LEU A 182 -22.42 13.05 -23.92
C LEU A 182 -23.35 13.52 -25.05
N ASP A 183 -24.14 14.57 -24.82
CA ASP A 183 -25.08 15.16 -25.79
C ASP A 183 -24.91 16.68 -25.85
N GLY A 184 -24.63 17.21 -27.04
CA GLY A 184 -24.47 18.66 -27.24
C GLY A 184 -23.39 19.32 -26.38
N GLY A 185 -22.37 18.56 -25.95
CA GLY A 185 -21.32 19.03 -25.02
C GLY A 185 -21.71 18.96 -23.54
N PHE A 186 -22.91 18.47 -23.21
CA PHE A 186 -23.36 18.21 -21.84
C PHE A 186 -23.23 16.72 -21.53
N ILE A 187 -22.84 16.43 -20.29
CA ILE A 187 -22.95 15.10 -19.72
C ILE A 187 -24.38 14.94 -19.22
N VAL A 188 -25.08 13.95 -19.77
CA VAL A 188 -26.46 13.59 -19.45
C VAL A 188 -26.42 12.36 -18.57
N VAL A 189 -26.97 12.48 -17.36
CA VAL A 189 -26.91 11.42 -16.34
C VAL A 189 -28.33 11.06 -15.89
N PRO A 190 -28.76 9.81 -16.04
CA PRO A 190 -30.01 9.35 -15.47
C PRO A 190 -29.83 9.12 -13.96
N ILE A 191 -30.73 9.67 -13.16
CA ILE A 191 -30.77 9.51 -11.70
C ILE A 191 -32.13 8.94 -11.26
N LYS A 192 -32.17 8.26 -10.12
CA LYS A 192 -33.43 7.81 -9.51
C LYS A 192 -33.44 8.09 -8.00
N ALA A 193 -34.63 8.25 -7.46
CA ALA A 193 -34.87 8.24 -6.02
C ALA A 193 -34.88 6.79 -5.48
N LEU A 194 -34.45 6.62 -4.24
CA LEU A 194 -34.39 5.37 -3.49
C LEU A 194 -35.41 5.38 -2.35
N GLY A 195 -35.61 4.24 -1.68
CA GLY A 195 -36.61 4.11 -0.61
C GLY A 195 -36.42 5.04 0.60
N GLU A 196 -35.22 5.58 0.78
CA GLU A 196 -34.91 6.59 1.83
C GLU A 196 -35.33 8.01 1.43
N ALA A 197 -35.76 8.24 0.19
CA ALA A 197 -36.27 9.52 -0.26
C ALA A 197 -37.74 9.69 0.17
N GLU A 198 -38.04 10.79 0.84
CA GLU A 198 -39.38 11.09 1.33
C GLU A 198 -40.21 11.81 0.25
N ALA A 199 -41.44 11.33 0.02
CA ALA A 199 -42.39 11.95 -0.91
C ALA A 199 -42.65 13.42 -0.56
N GLY A 200 -42.69 14.28 -1.58
CA GLY A 200 -42.95 15.72 -1.46
C GLY A 200 -41.79 16.54 -0.87
N LYS A 201 -40.65 15.93 -0.52
CA LYS A 201 -39.49 16.65 0.03
C LYS A 201 -38.56 17.18 -1.05
N MET A 202 -37.83 18.22 -0.66
CA MET A 202 -36.77 18.83 -1.46
C MET A 202 -35.40 18.51 -0.88
N TYR A 203 -34.49 18.09 -1.75
CA TYR A 203 -33.12 17.73 -1.45
C TYR A 203 -32.14 18.60 -2.23
N ALA A 204 -31.04 18.97 -1.60
CA ALA A 204 -29.85 19.40 -2.32
C ALA A 204 -29.02 18.15 -2.65
N VAL A 205 -28.68 17.97 -3.92
CA VAL A 205 -27.96 16.79 -4.43
C VAL A 205 -26.73 17.25 -5.21
N SER A 206 -25.63 16.51 -5.13
CA SER A 206 -24.46 16.71 -5.98
C SER A 206 -24.03 15.41 -6.65
N LEU A 207 -23.52 15.53 -7.89
CA LEU A 207 -23.00 14.43 -8.68
C LEU A 207 -21.47 14.39 -8.56
N GLN A 208 -20.91 13.19 -8.51
CA GLN A 208 -19.49 12.94 -8.61
C GLN A 208 -19.18 12.20 -9.91
N MET A 209 -18.12 12.61 -10.59
CA MET A 209 -17.54 11.92 -11.74
C MET A 209 -16.11 11.49 -11.39
N LYS A 210 -15.81 10.20 -11.51
CA LYS A 210 -14.43 9.71 -11.52
C LYS A 210 -14.01 9.51 -12.97
N PHE A 211 -12.99 10.23 -13.40
CA PHE A 211 -12.50 10.17 -14.77
C PHE A 211 -11.00 10.44 -14.81
N ARG A 212 -10.25 9.60 -15.52
CA ARG A 212 -8.78 9.69 -15.61
C ARG A 212 -8.07 9.77 -14.26
N GLY A 213 -8.47 8.92 -13.32
CA GLY A 213 -7.94 8.91 -11.96
C GLY A 213 -8.30 10.12 -11.09
N THR A 214 -9.07 11.08 -11.61
CA THR A 214 -9.50 12.27 -10.85
C THR A 214 -10.97 12.16 -10.46
N VAL A 215 -11.30 12.61 -9.25
CA VAL A 215 -12.68 12.74 -8.76
C VAL A 215 -13.11 14.21 -8.87
N ILE A 216 -14.17 14.47 -9.62
CA ILE A 216 -14.73 15.82 -9.85
C ILE A 216 -16.17 15.85 -9.33
N GLY A 217 -16.46 16.76 -8.40
CA GLY A 217 -17.81 17.03 -7.92
C GLY A 217 -18.53 18.10 -8.74
N SER A 218 -19.85 18.02 -8.81
CA SER A 218 -20.70 19.08 -9.33
C SER A 218 -21.03 20.12 -8.25
N ASN A 219 -21.52 21.29 -8.67
CA ASN A 219 -22.31 22.11 -7.73
C ASN A 219 -23.60 21.38 -7.33
N TYR A 220 -24.17 21.78 -6.20
CA TYR A 220 -25.47 21.30 -5.76
C TYR A 220 -26.59 21.73 -6.72
N PHE A 221 -27.56 20.82 -6.89
CA PHE A 221 -28.82 21.06 -7.58
C PHE A 221 -29.99 20.59 -6.73
N ASN A 222 -31.16 21.19 -6.94
CA ASN A 222 -32.33 20.90 -6.13
C ASN A 222 -33.16 19.80 -6.80
N VAL A 223 -33.50 18.78 -6.02
CA VAL A 223 -34.36 17.67 -6.44
C VAL A 223 -35.59 17.66 -5.56
N LYS A 224 -36.77 17.72 -6.17
CA LYS A 224 -38.05 17.54 -5.49
C LYS A 224 -38.59 16.15 -5.79
N VAL A 225 -38.86 15.39 -4.75
CA VAL A 225 -39.46 14.06 -4.84
C VAL A 225 -40.96 14.23 -5.01
N ALA A 226 -41.54 13.54 -5.99
CA ALA A 226 -42.97 13.59 -6.25
C ALA A 226 -43.80 13.19 -5.02
N ASP A 227 -44.99 13.79 -4.87
CA ASP A 227 -45.87 13.54 -3.71
C ASP A 227 -46.42 12.09 -3.69
N ASP A 228 -46.43 11.40 -4.83
CA ASP A 228 -46.87 10.02 -4.99
C ASP A 228 -45.72 9.00 -5.06
N PHE A 229 -44.50 9.42 -4.70
CA PHE A 229 -43.35 8.53 -4.63
C PHE A 229 -43.56 7.42 -3.60
N SER A 230 -43.33 6.18 -4.00
CA SER A 230 -43.53 4.99 -3.16
C SER A 230 -42.47 3.93 -3.47
N ALA A 231 -41.28 4.11 -2.93
CA ALA A 231 -40.23 3.09 -2.96
C ALA A 231 -40.05 2.47 -1.57
N VAL A 232 -39.79 1.17 -1.54
CA VAL A 232 -39.50 0.43 -0.31
C VAL A 232 -37.98 0.40 -0.13
N ALA A 233 -37.48 0.90 1.00
CA ALA A 233 -36.04 0.89 1.29
C ALA A 233 -35.56 -0.51 1.70
N GLU A 234 -36.33 -1.17 2.56
CA GLU A 234 -36.01 -2.49 3.10
C GLU A 234 -37.23 -3.42 3.01
N ASP A 235 -36.99 -4.64 2.55
CA ASP A 235 -37.95 -5.75 2.53
C ASP A 235 -37.16 -7.03 2.84
N LEU A 236 -36.89 -7.22 4.13
CA LEU A 236 -35.95 -8.23 4.61
C LEU A 236 -36.52 -9.62 4.39
N GLY A 237 -35.77 -10.49 3.71
CA GLY A 237 -36.20 -11.85 3.37
C GLY A 237 -35.61 -12.35 2.04
N GLY A 238 -35.90 -13.62 1.71
CA GLY A 238 -35.43 -14.25 0.46
C GLY A 238 -33.92 -14.49 0.40
N VAL A 239 -33.27 -14.57 1.57
CA VAL A 239 -31.82 -14.80 1.71
C VAL A 239 -31.57 -15.84 2.78
N THR A 240 -30.84 -16.91 2.43
CA THR A 240 -30.46 -17.99 3.37
C THR A 240 -28.96 -18.25 3.28
N ILE A 241 -28.21 -17.85 4.32
CA ILE A 241 -26.77 -18.12 4.47
C ILE A 241 -26.55 -19.62 4.70
N LYS A 242 -25.52 -20.22 4.09
CA LYS A 242 -25.20 -21.64 4.30
C LYS A 242 -24.75 -21.89 5.74
N ALA A 243 -25.09 -23.07 6.27
CA ALA A 243 -24.76 -23.47 7.64
C ALA A 243 -23.24 -23.48 7.94
N ASP A 244 -22.41 -23.69 6.91
CA ASP A 244 -20.95 -23.68 7.02
C ASP A 244 -20.38 -22.35 7.54
N TYR A 245 -21.13 -21.25 7.40
CA TYR A 245 -20.74 -19.90 7.86
C TYR A 245 -21.41 -19.50 9.18
N ALA A 246 -21.85 -20.48 9.97
CA ALA A 246 -22.43 -20.32 11.31
C ALA A 246 -23.41 -19.14 11.43
N PRO A 247 -24.46 -19.06 10.58
CA PRO A 247 -25.30 -17.88 10.53
C PRO A 247 -26.10 -17.69 11.83
N ARG A 248 -26.24 -16.43 12.26
CA ARG A 248 -27.05 -16.06 13.42
C ARG A 248 -27.98 -14.92 13.09
N ASP A 249 -29.23 -15.02 13.53
CA ASP A 249 -30.17 -13.91 13.49
C ASP A 249 -29.94 -13.00 14.70
N LEU A 250 -29.92 -11.70 14.44
CA LEU A 250 -29.77 -10.64 15.43
C LEU A 250 -31.03 -9.78 15.50
N ALA A 251 -31.07 -8.85 16.46
CA ALA A 251 -32.16 -7.89 16.57
C ALA A 251 -32.31 -7.02 15.30
N ASP A 252 -33.48 -6.42 15.10
CA ASP A 252 -33.78 -5.47 14.01
C ASP A 252 -33.53 -6.01 12.58
N GLY A 253 -33.63 -7.33 12.43
CA GLY A 253 -33.47 -8.02 11.15
C GLY A 253 -32.03 -8.09 10.63
N PHE A 254 -31.05 -7.80 11.47
CA PHE A 254 -29.64 -8.06 11.17
C PHE A 254 -29.33 -9.55 11.25
N LYS A 255 -28.31 -9.96 10.52
CA LYS A 255 -27.75 -11.31 10.53
C LYS A 255 -26.25 -11.20 10.77
N GLU A 256 -25.66 -12.31 11.19
CA GLU A 256 -24.22 -12.50 11.30
C GLU A 256 -23.84 -13.73 10.47
N MET A 257 -22.66 -13.69 9.84
CA MET A 257 -21.99 -14.86 9.30
C MET A 257 -20.52 -14.83 9.68
N THR A 258 -19.94 -16.01 9.88
CA THR A 258 -18.54 -16.20 10.23
C THR A 258 -17.79 -16.80 9.04
N ILE A 259 -16.67 -16.16 8.66
CA ILE A 259 -15.83 -16.61 7.55
C ILE A 259 -14.40 -16.80 8.06
N ASN A 260 -13.76 -17.90 7.65
CA ASN A 260 -12.34 -18.09 7.94
C ASN A 260 -11.54 -16.95 7.27
N GLY A 261 -10.65 -16.30 8.03
CA GLY A 261 -9.85 -15.20 7.52
C GLY A 261 -9.03 -15.59 6.29
N LEU A 262 -8.45 -16.78 6.28
CA LEU A 262 -7.68 -17.30 5.15
C LEU A 262 -8.48 -17.31 3.84
N ASP A 263 -9.77 -17.64 3.90
CA ASP A 263 -10.65 -17.63 2.72
C ASP A 263 -10.87 -16.20 2.19
N LEU A 264 -10.94 -15.21 3.10
CA LEU A 264 -11.08 -13.79 2.74
C LEU A 264 -9.78 -13.16 2.22
N LEU A 265 -8.61 -13.72 2.56
CA LEU A 265 -7.33 -13.33 1.98
C LEU A 265 -7.18 -13.83 0.53
N GLY A 266 -7.85 -14.93 0.20
CA GLY A 266 -7.94 -15.47 -1.15
C GLY A 266 -8.91 -14.71 -2.06
N THR A 267 -9.35 -15.39 -3.12
CA THR A 267 -10.47 -14.92 -3.96
C THR A 267 -11.72 -15.67 -3.53
N LEU A 268 -12.72 -14.93 -3.06
CA LEU A 268 -14.02 -15.45 -2.62
C LEU A 268 -15.12 -14.82 -3.47
N ASN A 269 -16.23 -15.52 -3.66
CA ASN A 269 -17.43 -14.90 -4.21
C ASN A 269 -18.59 -15.11 -3.23
N PHE A 270 -19.19 -14.01 -2.78
CA PHE A 270 -20.22 -13.98 -1.76
C PHE A 270 -21.47 -14.75 -2.19
N ASN A 271 -21.78 -14.88 -3.48
CA ASN A 271 -22.88 -15.73 -3.95
C ASN A 271 -22.75 -17.17 -3.45
N ASN A 272 -21.52 -17.67 -3.31
CA ASN A 272 -21.27 -19.04 -2.86
C ASN A 272 -21.53 -19.23 -1.37
N LEU A 273 -21.72 -18.15 -0.60
CA LEU A 273 -21.98 -18.20 0.84
C LEU A 273 -23.46 -18.47 1.16
N PHE A 274 -24.33 -18.40 0.17
CA PHE A 274 -25.78 -18.52 0.33
C PHE A 274 -26.33 -19.76 -0.37
N SER A 275 -27.40 -20.30 0.20
CA SER A 275 -28.22 -21.35 -0.40
C SER A 275 -29.46 -20.79 -1.10
N GLU A 276 -29.84 -19.55 -0.77
CA GLU A 276 -30.94 -18.81 -1.37
C GLU A 276 -30.54 -17.34 -1.45
N LEU A 277 -30.72 -16.74 -2.63
CA LEU A 277 -30.57 -15.32 -2.91
C LEU A 277 -31.70 -14.88 -3.85
N PRO A 278 -32.15 -13.62 -3.76
CA PRO A 278 -33.09 -13.05 -4.72
C PRO A 278 -32.45 -12.94 -6.11
N ASP A 279 -33.29 -12.91 -7.15
CA ASP A 279 -32.82 -12.61 -8.50
C ASP A 279 -32.14 -11.23 -8.54
N LYS A 280 -31.02 -11.14 -9.27
CA LYS A 280 -30.17 -9.93 -9.37
C LYS A 280 -29.68 -9.40 -8.01
N ALA A 281 -29.40 -10.30 -7.07
CA ALA A 281 -28.73 -9.92 -5.82
C ALA A 281 -27.40 -9.20 -6.12
N GLU A 282 -27.23 -8.06 -5.46
CA GLU A 282 -25.99 -7.30 -5.39
C GLU A 282 -25.49 -7.24 -3.94
N PHE A 283 -24.18 -7.20 -3.77
CA PHE A 283 -23.55 -7.10 -2.46
C PHE A 283 -22.91 -5.73 -2.27
N ILE A 284 -23.25 -5.05 -1.18
CA ILE A 284 -22.80 -3.67 -0.92
C ILE A 284 -22.29 -3.56 0.51
N VAL A 285 -21.06 -3.08 0.69
CA VAL A 285 -20.57 -2.69 2.02
C VAL A 285 -21.35 -1.48 2.50
N ALA A 286 -21.96 -1.57 3.68
CA ALA A 286 -22.76 -0.49 4.23
C ALA A 286 -21.92 0.78 4.45
N SER A 287 -22.57 1.95 4.42
CA SER A 287 -21.93 3.24 4.64
C SER A 287 -21.27 3.32 6.02
N SER A 288 -20.28 4.21 6.16
CA SER A 288 -19.52 4.38 7.40
C SER A 288 -20.45 4.57 8.62
N SER A 289 -21.47 5.42 8.52
CA SER A 289 -22.42 5.67 9.62
C SER A 289 -23.24 4.45 10.06
N LYS A 290 -23.29 3.38 9.26
CA LYS A 290 -24.00 2.13 9.55
C LYS A 290 -23.05 0.99 9.93
N GLN A 291 -21.74 1.15 9.73
CA GLN A 291 -20.73 0.18 10.17
C GLN A 291 -20.64 0.14 11.71
N PRO A 292 -20.22 -0.98 12.31
CA PRO A 292 -19.83 -1.02 13.70
C PRO A 292 -18.76 0.02 14.01
N GLY A 293 -18.85 0.65 15.19
CA GLY A 293 -17.84 1.62 15.65
C GLY A 293 -16.42 1.05 15.60
N GLY A 294 -15.44 1.90 15.31
CA GLY A 294 -14.01 1.53 15.30
C GLY A 294 -13.48 1.19 13.90
N LYS A 295 -12.73 0.10 13.78
CA LYS A 295 -11.96 -0.19 12.55
C LYS A 295 -12.81 -0.44 11.31
N ALA A 296 -14.02 -0.98 11.44
CA ALA A 296 -14.93 -1.16 10.30
C ALA A 296 -15.37 0.20 9.70
N GLN A 297 -15.58 1.21 10.56
CA GLN A 297 -15.84 2.59 10.14
C GLN A 297 -14.61 3.26 9.52
N GLU A 298 -13.46 3.17 10.19
CA GLU A 298 -12.20 3.80 9.77
C GLU A 298 -11.70 3.29 8.41
N LYS A 299 -12.00 2.03 8.07
CA LYS A 299 -11.51 1.35 6.85
C LYS A 299 -12.63 1.00 5.86
N VAL A 300 -13.78 1.67 5.94
CA VAL A 300 -14.94 1.40 5.07
C VAL A 300 -14.63 1.54 3.57
N ASP A 301 -13.77 2.48 3.18
CA ASP A 301 -13.40 2.67 1.77
C ASP A 301 -12.62 1.46 1.24
N MET A 302 -11.69 0.93 2.04
CA MET A 302 -10.97 -0.29 1.70
C MET A 302 -11.93 -1.49 1.57
N LEU A 303 -12.90 -1.63 2.48
CA LEU A 303 -13.91 -2.68 2.40
C LEU A 303 -14.77 -2.53 1.12
N LYS A 304 -15.19 -1.32 0.77
CA LYS A 304 -15.95 -1.02 -0.46
C LYS A 304 -15.15 -1.33 -1.73
N GLU A 305 -13.86 -1.01 -1.75
CA GLU A 305 -12.98 -1.37 -2.87
C GLU A 305 -12.75 -2.89 -2.98
N SER A 306 -12.91 -3.61 -1.86
CA SER A 306 -12.66 -5.05 -1.78
C SER A 306 -13.84 -5.90 -2.24
N LEU A 307 -15.07 -5.37 -2.22
CA LEU A 307 -16.30 -6.08 -2.58
C LEU A 307 -16.94 -5.49 -3.84
N LYS A 308 -17.04 -6.31 -4.88
CA LYS A 308 -17.81 -5.96 -6.09
C LYS A 308 -19.29 -6.29 -5.89
N SER A 309 -20.15 -5.59 -6.63
CA SER A 309 -21.60 -5.82 -6.60
C SER A 309 -21.99 -7.24 -6.96
N ASP A 310 -21.22 -7.91 -7.83
CA ASP A 310 -21.40 -9.33 -8.19
C ASP A 310 -20.95 -10.32 -7.09
N GLY A 311 -20.60 -9.82 -5.91
CA GLY A 311 -20.15 -10.61 -4.76
C GLY A 311 -18.69 -11.02 -4.80
N THR A 312 -17.94 -10.72 -5.86
CA THR A 312 -16.51 -11.02 -5.90
C THR A 312 -15.78 -10.21 -4.84
N TRP A 313 -15.05 -10.91 -3.97
CA TRP A 313 -14.30 -10.35 -2.87
C TRP A 313 -12.80 -10.58 -3.06
N LYS A 314 -12.03 -9.52 -2.83
CA LYS A 314 -10.58 -9.56 -2.61
C LYS A 314 -10.17 -8.28 -1.89
N PHE A 315 -9.44 -8.39 -0.78
CA PHE A 315 -8.91 -7.21 -0.09
C PHE A 315 -8.10 -6.31 -1.04
N SER A 316 -8.44 -5.01 -1.10
CA SER A 316 -7.73 -4.04 -1.94
C SER A 316 -6.35 -3.70 -1.38
N THR A 317 -6.22 -3.69 -0.06
CA THR A 317 -4.97 -3.50 0.69
C THR A 317 -4.97 -4.34 1.97
N ARG A 318 -3.83 -4.43 2.65
CA ARG A 318 -3.72 -5.15 3.94
C ARG A 318 -4.75 -4.59 4.94
N PRO A 319 -5.61 -5.44 5.56
CA PRO A 319 -6.62 -4.96 6.49
C PRO A 319 -6.01 -4.46 7.80
N GLY A 320 -5.06 -5.20 8.38
CA GLY A 320 -4.42 -4.90 9.67
C GLY A 320 -5.34 -5.01 10.90
N THR A 321 -6.49 -5.66 10.73
CA THR A 321 -7.52 -5.91 11.76
C THR A 321 -8.50 -6.96 11.24
N SER A 322 -9.09 -7.77 12.12
CA SER A 322 -10.20 -8.67 11.81
C SER A 322 -11.56 -7.97 11.81
N PHE A 323 -11.62 -6.69 12.19
CA PHE A 323 -12.84 -5.89 12.40
C PHE A 323 -13.73 -6.35 13.56
N ASN A 324 -13.25 -7.27 14.40
CA ASN A 324 -14.04 -7.84 15.50
C ASN A 324 -13.96 -7.04 16.81
N ASP A 325 -13.26 -5.91 16.85
CA ASP A 325 -13.00 -5.13 18.06
C ASP A 325 -14.27 -4.56 18.72
N ASN A 326 -15.39 -4.53 17.99
CA ASN A 326 -16.67 -4.10 18.54
C ASN A 326 -17.40 -5.28 19.22
N GLU A 327 -17.47 -5.27 20.56
CA GLU A 327 -18.07 -6.36 21.35
C GLU A 327 -19.57 -6.58 21.07
N GLU A 328 -20.32 -5.52 20.75
CA GLU A 328 -21.76 -5.64 20.50
C GLU A 328 -22.06 -6.14 19.08
N ARG A 329 -21.23 -5.74 18.11
CA ARG A 329 -21.41 -6.01 16.68
C ARG A 329 -20.05 -6.27 16.00
N PRO A 330 -19.46 -7.45 16.17
CA PRO A 330 -18.17 -7.78 15.58
C PRO A 330 -18.27 -7.85 14.05
N GLY A 331 -17.14 -7.59 13.38
CA GLY A 331 -17.03 -7.68 11.93
C GLY A 331 -17.39 -6.39 11.20
N PHE A 332 -17.74 -6.51 9.92
CA PHE A 332 -18.18 -5.39 9.09
C PHE A 332 -19.50 -5.70 8.41
N LEU A 333 -20.30 -4.66 8.15
CA LEU A 333 -21.66 -4.79 7.63
C LEU A 333 -21.69 -4.80 6.09
N VAL A 334 -22.31 -5.83 5.54
CA VAL A 334 -22.63 -5.99 4.12
C VAL A 334 -24.14 -6.15 3.95
N ASN A 335 -24.70 -5.45 2.99
CA ASN A 335 -26.09 -5.57 2.58
C ASN A 335 -26.21 -6.43 1.33
N VAL A 336 -27.23 -7.29 1.29
CA VAL A 336 -27.73 -7.90 0.06
C VAL A 336 -28.86 -7.03 -0.45
N VAL A 337 -28.74 -6.55 -1.68
CA VAL A 337 -29.71 -5.65 -2.33
C VAL A 337 -30.23 -6.32 -3.58
N ALA A 338 -31.54 -6.23 -3.84
CA ALA A 338 -32.13 -6.69 -5.09
C ALA A 338 -33.16 -5.68 -5.56
N ASP A 339 -33.05 -5.28 -6.83
CA ASP A 339 -33.87 -4.23 -7.45
C ASP A 339 -33.97 -2.96 -6.57
N ASP A 340 -32.85 -2.56 -5.96
CA ASP A 340 -32.70 -1.38 -5.08
C ASP A 340 -33.40 -1.44 -3.72
N VAL A 341 -33.80 -2.64 -3.29
CA VAL A 341 -34.36 -2.90 -1.96
C VAL A 341 -33.39 -3.75 -1.15
N VAL A 342 -33.12 -3.36 0.09
CA VAL A 342 -32.29 -4.17 1.00
C VAL A 342 -33.06 -5.41 1.40
N LYS A 343 -32.48 -6.58 1.11
CA LYS A 343 -33.03 -7.92 1.39
C LYS A 343 -32.41 -8.59 2.61
N ALA A 344 -31.15 -8.26 2.92
CA ALA A 344 -30.49 -8.69 4.15
C ALA A 344 -29.41 -7.70 4.59
N LYS A 345 -29.18 -7.61 5.90
CA LYS A 345 -28.13 -6.82 6.55
C LYS A 345 -27.25 -7.78 7.35
N ILE A 346 -26.00 -7.99 6.96
CA ILE A 346 -25.18 -9.11 7.42
C ILE A 346 -23.84 -8.59 7.95
N TYR A 347 -23.56 -8.85 9.23
CA TYR A 347 -22.23 -8.70 9.80
C TYR A 347 -21.34 -9.87 9.40
N VAL A 348 -20.20 -9.56 8.79
CA VAL A 348 -19.18 -10.52 8.38
C VAL A 348 -18.10 -10.56 9.45
N VAL A 349 -18.13 -11.60 10.27
CA VAL A 349 -17.15 -11.84 11.34
C VAL A 349 -16.01 -12.66 10.77
N ILE A 350 -14.79 -12.17 10.95
CA ILE A 350 -13.58 -12.83 10.44
C ILE A 350 -12.98 -13.71 11.53
N VAL A 351 -12.76 -14.99 11.25
CA VAL A 351 -11.96 -15.85 12.12
C VAL A 351 -10.48 -15.63 11.81
N ASP A 352 -9.81 -14.83 12.64
CA ASP A 352 -8.36 -14.75 12.65
C ASP A 352 -7.79 -15.89 13.50
N GLU A 353 -7.38 -16.98 12.86
CA GLU A 353 -6.81 -18.16 13.54
C GLU A 353 -5.52 -17.84 14.32
N LEU A 354 -4.86 -16.71 14.00
CA LEU A 354 -3.62 -16.29 14.67
C LEU A 354 -3.86 -15.30 15.83
N ALA A 355 -5.10 -14.86 16.06
CA ALA A 355 -5.43 -13.84 17.06
C ALA A 355 -5.01 -14.26 18.47
N ASP A 356 -5.36 -15.49 18.86
CA ASP A 356 -5.14 -16.01 20.22
C ASP A 356 -3.81 -16.78 20.37
N VAL A 357 -3.04 -16.92 19.29
CA VAL A 357 -1.72 -17.54 19.37
C VAL A 357 -0.77 -16.60 20.10
N ASP A 358 -0.11 -17.14 21.14
CA ASP A 358 0.94 -16.44 21.88
C ASP A 358 2.29 -16.62 21.18
N PHE A 359 2.72 -15.60 20.44
CA PHE A 359 4.00 -15.58 19.74
C PHE A 359 5.20 -15.36 20.70
N THR A 360 4.95 -15.08 21.98
CA THR A 360 6.00 -15.02 23.00
C THR A 360 6.30 -16.38 23.64
N ALA A 361 5.45 -17.39 23.40
CA ALA A 361 5.65 -18.78 23.80
C ALA A 361 6.59 -19.54 22.83
N ASN A 362 7.73 -18.93 22.51
CA ASN A 362 8.69 -19.39 21.50
C ASN A 362 9.89 -20.19 22.06
N GLY A 363 9.89 -20.44 23.38
CA GLY A 363 10.93 -21.19 24.07
C GLY A 363 12.14 -20.36 24.53
N LEU A 364 12.24 -19.09 24.14
CA LEU A 364 13.27 -18.20 24.68
C LEU A 364 12.97 -17.82 26.13
N VAL A 365 14.03 -17.56 26.91
CA VAL A 365 13.93 -17.09 28.30
C VAL A 365 14.61 -15.74 28.42
N GLY A 366 13.81 -14.69 28.64
CA GLY A 366 14.29 -13.30 28.73
C GLY A 366 14.90 -12.80 27.42
N ASN A 367 15.76 -11.79 27.54
CA ASN A 367 16.60 -11.28 26.47
C ASN A 367 18.07 -11.64 26.73
N TYR A 368 18.93 -11.49 25.73
CA TYR A 368 20.38 -11.64 25.93
C TYR A 368 21.12 -10.30 25.95
N GLU A 369 22.31 -10.30 26.54
CA GLU A 369 23.29 -9.24 26.42
C GLU A 369 24.66 -9.87 26.19
N ALA A 370 25.31 -9.57 25.07
CA ALA A 370 26.54 -10.26 24.67
C ALA A 370 27.41 -9.41 23.72
N GLU A 371 28.66 -9.84 23.49
CA GLU A 371 29.62 -9.12 22.65
C GLU A 371 30.00 -9.94 21.41
N TRP A 372 29.75 -9.40 20.22
CA TRP A 372 30.20 -10.00 18.98
C TRP A 372 31.71 -9.81 18.82
N GLY A 373 32.43 -10.90 18.56
CA GLY A 373 33.86 -10.93 18.36
C GLY A 373 34.73 -10.73 19.61
N GLY A 374 34.17 -10.21 20.70
CA GLY A 374 34.87 -10.02 21.98
C GLY A 374 36.22 -9.33 21.81
N THR A 375 37.29 -9.95 22.33
CA THR A 375 38.69 -9.49 22.15
C THR A 375 39.37 -10.05 20.91
N GLU A 376 38.71 -10.93 20.16
CA GLU A 376 39.32 -11.75 19.10
C GLU A 376 39.18 -11.13 17.71
N LYS A 377 38.06 -10.44 17.45
CA LYS A 377 37.80 -9.78 16.16
C LYS A 377 36.98 -8.51 16.32
N ALA A 378 37.20 -7.58 15.40
CA ALA A 378 36.46 -6.33 15.27
C ALA A 378 35.78 -6.22 13.90
N GLN A 379 34.68 -5.49 13.86
CA GLN A 379 34.07 -5.01 12.62
C GLN A 379 35.03 -4.01 11.96
N PRO A 380 35.36 -4.18 10.67
CA PRO A 380 36.23 -3.25 9.95
C PRO A 380 35.69 -1.82 9.86
N LEU A 381 36.58 -0.90 9.49
CA LEU A 381 36.23 0.48 9.12
C LEU A 381 35.38 0.50 7.83
N GLY A 382 34.57 1.53 7.68
CA GLY A 382 33.77 1.78 6.48
C GLY A 382 32.55 0.88 6.36
N ALA A 383 32.01 0.78 5.13
CA ALA A 383 30.80 0.02 4.90
C ALA A 383 30.98 -1.47 5.19
N GLY A 384 29.97 -2.06 5.82
CA GLY A 384 30.01 -3.47 6.20
C GLY A 384 28.65 -3.98 6.63
N LYS A 385 28.56 -5.29 6.86
CA LYS A 385 27.33 -5.95 7.28
C LYS A 385 27.59 -6.98 8.37
N LEU A 386 26.72 -7.02 9.37
CA LEU A 386 26.68 -8.07 10.37
C LEU A 386 25.27 -8.67 10.42
N ASN A 387 25.13 -9.94 10.06
CA ASN A 387 23.85 -10.66 10.17
C ASN A 387 23.63 -11.10 11.62
N PHE A 388 22.67 -10.48 12.29
CA PHE A 388 22.42 -10.74 13.71
C PHE A 388 21.82 -12.14 13.94
N PRO A 389 20.73 -12.55 13.27
CA PRO A 389 20.15 -13.90 13.45
C PRO A 389 21.18 -15.03 13.26
N ARG A 390 22.04 -14.91 12.25
CA ARG A 390 23.12 -15.88 11.99
C ARG A 390 24.18 -15.87 13.08
N ALA A 391 24.56 -14.70 13.59
CA ALA A 391 25.53 -14.61 14.69
C ALA A 391 25.00 -15.30 15.95
N LEU A 392 23.69 -15.20 16.24
CA LEU A 392 23.05 -15.93 17.33
C LEU A 392 23.07 -17.45 17.09
N SER A 393 22.81 -17.88 15.86
CA SER A 393 22.87 -19.30 15.50
C SER A 393 24.29 -19.87 15.55
N LYS A 394 25.31 -19.00 15.57
CA LYS A 394 26.74 -19.35 15.68
C LYS A 394 27.39 -18.78 16.94
N TYR A 395 26.61 -18.55 18.00
CA TYR A 395 27.05 -17.79 19.16
C TYR A 395 28.32 -18.33 19.81
N GLU A 396 28.55 -19.64 19.80
CA GLU A 396 29.77 -20.28 20.33
C GLU A 396 31.07 -19.77 19.69
N THR A 397 30.99 -19.28 18.44
CA THR A 397 32.14 -18.78 17.67
C THR A 397 32.07 -17.28 17.40
N ASP A 398 30.87 -16.73 17.22
CA ASP A 398 30.68 -15.32 16.88
C ASP A 398 30.52 -14.43 18.11
N ILE A 399 30.13 -15.00 19.25
CA ILE A 399 29.77 -14.29 20.48
C ILE A 399 30.52 -14.93 21.68
N PRO A 400 31.84 -14.73 21.78
CA PRO A 400 32.67 -15.35 22.81
C PRO A 400 32.41 -14.82 24.22
N THR A 401 31.76 -13.65 24.36
CA THR A 401 31.44 -13.03 25.65
C THR A 401 29.93 -12.88 25.80
N ILE A 402 29.34 -13.55 26.79
CA ILE A 402 27.92 -13.46 27.12
C ILE A 402 27.77 -12.91 28.55
N HIS A 403 27.11 -11.76 28.67
CA HIS A 403 26.80 -11.11 29.95
C HIS A 403 25.49 -11.59 30.54
N ASN A 404 24.49 -11.84 29.67
CA ASN A 404 23.19 -12.36 30.01
C ASN A 404 22.64 -13.29 28.92
N GLY A 405 21.82 -14.27 29.29
CA GLY A 405 21.15 -15.18 28.37
C GLY A 405 21.89 -16.49 28.05
N ALA A 406 23.02 -16.78 28.71
CA ALA A 406 23.87 -17.95 28.45
C ALA A 406 23.13 -19.29 28.59
N ASP A 407 22.30 -19.45 29.62
CA ASP A 407 21.60 -20.71 29.93
C ASP A 407 20.18 -20.78 29.38
N GLY A 408 19.63 -19.67 28.90
CA GLY A 408 18.21 -19.53 28.55
C GLY A 408 17.96 -19.11 27.12
N PHE A 409 18.64 -18.06 26.64
CA PHE A 409 18.39 -17.52 25.31
C PHE A 409 19.15 -18.31 24.24
N PHE A 410 20.49 -18.33 24.31
CA PHE A 410 21.34 -18.87 23.23
C PHE A 410 21.12 -20.38 22.97
N PRO A 411 21.03 -21.25 23.99
CA PRO A 411 20.77 -22.68 23.77
C PRO A 411 19.36 -22.96 23.23
N ASN A 412 18.41 -22.04 23.41
CA ASN A 412 17.03 -22.17 22.94
C ASN A 412 16.79 -21.45 21.61
N TRP A 413 17.66 -20.53 21.19
CA TRP A 413 17.55 -19.85 19.89
C TRP A 413 17.47 -20.82 18.72
N LEU A 414 18.31 -21.86 18.70
CA LEU A 414 18.30 -22.92 17.68
C LEU A 414 17.08 -23.85 17.78
N LYS A 415 16.33 -23.79 18.89
CA LYS A 415 15.11 -24.56 19.14
C LYS A 415 13.85 -23.69 19.07
N TYR A 416 14.00 -22.41 18.70
CA TYR A 416 12.90 -21.46 18.62
C TYR A 416 11.80 -22.03 17.74
N SER A 417 10.58 -22.08 18.28
CA SER A 417 9.42 -22.55 17.53
C SER A 417 8.15 -21.98 18.16
N ILE A 418 7.31 -21.39 17.32
CA ILE A 418 5.95 -20.96 17.62
C ILE A 418 5.02 -21.89 16.87
N LYS A 419 4.06 -22.49 17.57
CA LYS A 419 3.17 -23.50 17.01
C LYS A 419 1.70 -23.17 17.23
N MET A 420 0.88 -23.63 16.30
CA MET A 420 -0.57 -23.72 16.46
C MET A 420 -0.98 -25.19 16.34
N GLY A 421 -1.26 -25.83 17.47
CA GLY A 421 -1.35 -27.29 17.51
C GLY A 421 -0.02 -27.94 17.11
N ASP A 422 -0.05 -28.81 16.11
CA ASP A 422 1.13 -29.49 15.58
C ASP A 422 1.84 -28.70 14.45
N GLU A 423 1.22 -27.63 13.93
CA GLU A 423 1.77 -26.84 12.84
C GLU A 423 2.77 -25.79 13.36
N GLU A 424 3.96 -25.74 12.77
CA GLU A 424 4.94 -24.69 13.04
C GLU A 424 4.58 -23.42 12.26
N LEU A 425 4.38 -22.32 12.98
CA LEU A 425 4.09 -21.02 12.40
C LEU A 425 5.38 -20.26 12.10
N ILE A 426 6.28 -20.19 13.08
CA ILE A 426 7.60 -19.58 12.93
C ILE A 426 8.60 -20.42 13.69
N PHE A 427 9.72 -20.76 13.06
CA PHE A 427 10.75 -21.59 13.67
C PHE A 427 12.15 -21.14 13.24
N ASN A 428 13.18 -21.49 14.00
CA ASN A 428 14.55 -21.30 13.57
C ASN A 428 15.01 -22.46 12.70
N ASN A 429 15.46 -22.18 11.47
CA ASN A 429 15.92 -23.19 10.51
C ASN A 429 17.40 -23.61 10.69
N GLY A 430 18.03 -23.23 11.80
CA GLY A 430 19.44 -23.41 12.10
C GLY A 430 20.32 -22.21 11.72
N SER A 431 19.76 -21.19 11.08
CA SER A 431 20.46 -19.93 10.80
C SER A 431 19.63 -18.71 11.15
N THR A 432 18.34 -18.71 10.81
CA THR A 432 17.44 -17.57 11.00
C THR A 432 16.03 -18.05 11.29
N LEU A 433 15.12 -17.13 11.63
CA LEU A 433 13.70 -17.43 11.72
C LEU A 433 13.09 -17.58 10.32
N GLU A 434 12.21 -18.56 10.17
CA GLU A 434 11.48 -18.88 8.96
C GLU A 434 9.99 -19.09 9.27
N MET A 435 9.13 -18.71 8.32
CA MET A 435 7.68 -18.93 8.41
C MET A 435 7.32 -20.33 7.90
N GLY A 436 6.47 -21.04 8.64
CA GLY A 436 5.76 -22.22 8.15
C GLY A 436 4.66 -21.86 7.16
N ASP A 437 3.97 -22.88 6.65
CA ASP A 437 3.05 -22.73 5.51
C ASP A 437 1.83 -21.86 5.84
N LEU A 438 1.17 -22.08 6.99
CA LEU A 438 0.05 -21.22 7.39
C LEU A 438 0.48 -19.77 7.61
N ALA A 439 1.59 -19.55 8.32
CA ALA A 439 2.12 -18.20 8.56
C ALA A 439 2.48 -17.48 7.24
N LYS A 440 2.99 -18.21 6.23
CA LYS A 440 3.24 -17.65 4.89
C LYS A 440 1.96 -17.18 4.22
N LYS A 441 0.87 -17.94 4.31
CA LYS A 441 -0.43 -17.56 3.71
C LYS A 441 -1.01 -16.31 4.38
N TYR A 442 -0.96 -16.22 5.71
CA TYR A 442 -1.41 -15.04 6.44
C TYR A 442 -0.53 -13.81 6.22
N ALA A 443 0.73 -14.01 5.83
CA ALA A 443 1.67 -12.94 5.53
C ALA A 443 1.70 -12.55 4.04
N GLU A 444 0.83 -13.11 3.19
CA GLU A 444 0.78 -12.73 1.78
C GLU A 444 0.47 -11.22 1.65
N GLY A 445 1.32 -10.49 0.91
CA GLY A 445 1.22 -9.04 0.79
C GLY A 445 1.65 -8.24 2.04
N CYS A 446 2.16 -8.90 3.08
CA CYS A 446 2.74 -8.30 4.29
C CYS A 446 4.27 -8.45 4.29
N ARG A 447 4.96 -7.86 5.27
CA ARG A 447 6.40 -8.12 5.47
C ARG A 447 6.68 -9.55 5.93
N GLY A 448 5.74 -10.18 6.64
CA GLY A 448 6.01 -11.44 7.33
C GLY A 448 6.92 -11.19 8.53
N ILE A 449 7.97 -12.00 8.67
CA ILE A 449 9.03 -11.75 9.67
C ILE A 449 9.79 -10.49 9.27
N TYR A 450 9.91 -9.54 10.19
CA TYR A 450 10.73 -8.35 9.99
C TYR A 450 11.65 -8.09 11.19
N TYR A 451 12.87 -7.67 10.90
CA TYR A 451 13.91 -7.32 11.86
C TYR A 451 14.10 -5.82 11.95
N PHE A 452 14.35 -5.32 13.14
CA PHE A 452 14.68 -3.91 13.37
C PHE A 452 15.58 -3.79 14.60
N PHE A 453 16.26 -2.65 14.72
CA PHE A 453 16.94 -2.30 15.96
C PHE A 453 16.14 -1.24 16.69
N ARG A 454 16.11 -1.31 18.02
CA ARG A 454 15.40 -0.37 18.89
C ARG A 454 16.26 0.25 19.97
N GLY A 455 17.54 -0.09 20.03
CA GLY A 455 18.51 0.57 20.89
C GLY A 455 19.80 0.83 20.13
N PHE A 456 20.36 2.02 20.30
CA PHE A 456 21.63 2.41 19.71
C PHE A 456 22.43 3.21 20.73
N ALA A 457 23.65 2.76 21.02
CA ALA A 457 24.58 3.52 21.82
C ALA A 457 26.00 3.41 21.28
N VAL A 458 26.76 4.49 21.42
CA VAL A 458 28.19 4.55 21.08
C VAL A 458 29.01 4.25 22.33
N TYR A 459 30.03 3.42 22.19
CA TYR A 459 30.94 2.99 23.24
C TYR A 459 32.38 3.30 22.85
N VAL A 460 33.21 3.62 23.84
CA VAL A 460 34.66 3.69 23.69
C VAL A 460 35.19 2.26 23.66
N PRO A 461 35.83 1.79 22.57
CA PRO A 461 36.54 0.52 22.57
C PRO A 461 37.60 0.48 23.67
N ALA A 462 37.69 -0.62 24.42
CA ALA A 462 38.70 -0.77 25.48
C ALA A 462 40.13 -0.59 24.94
N SER A 463 40.39 -1.06 23.71
CA SER A 463 41.68 -0.92 23.02
C SER A 463 42.06 0.50 22.59
N LEU A 464 41.13 1.46 22.60
CA LEU A 464 41.43 2.88 22.33
C LEU A 464 41.77 3.66 23.60
N GLY A 465 41.57 3.06 24.78
CA GLY A 465 41.92 3.68 26.05
C GLY A 465 43.42 3.59 26.36
N THR A 466 43.95 4.62 27.02
CA THR A 466 45.26 4.58 27.70
C THR A 466 45.00 4.58 29.20
N ASP A 467 45.57 3.62 29.93
CA ASP A 467 45.31 3.40 31.37
C ASP A 467 43.81 3.29 31.70
N GLY A 468 43.04 2.66 30.80
CA GLY A 468 41.60 2.45 30.95
C GLY A 468 40.74 3.68 30.70
N LYS A 469 41.31 4.78 30.20
CA LYS A 469 40.58 6.03 29.92
C LYS A 469 40.77 6.49 28.48
N TYR A 470 39.76 7.16 27.94
CA TYR A 470 39.83 7.87 26.66
C TYR A 470 39.49 9.34 26.88
N THR A 471 40.31 10.25 26.38
CA THR A 471 40.07 11.69 26.44
C THR A 471 39.71 12.19 25.05
N ASP A 472 38.54 12.81 24.92
CA ASP A 472 38.07 13.35 23.64
C ASP A 472 38.75 14.67 23.26
N VAL A 473 38.45 15.17 22.07
CA VAL A 473 38.99 16.43 21.53
C VAL A 473 38.65 17.66 22.36
N ASN A 474 37.64 17.58 23.24
CA ASN A 474 37.21 18.65 24.14
C ASN A 474 37.82 18.50 25.55
N GLY A 475 38.68 17.50 25.78
CA GLY A 475 39.31 17.22 27.07
C GLY A 475 38.43 16.45 28.05
N LYS A 476 37.24 15.99 27.65
CA LYS A 476 36.38 15.18 28.50
C LYS A 476 36.86 13.73 28.49
N THR A 477 36.90 13.12 29.68
CA THR A 477 37.39 11.75 29.86
C THR A 477 36.24 10.76 30.02
N TYR A 478 36.38 9.60 29.36
CA TYR A 478 35.45 8.47 29.37
C TYR A 478 36.19 7.21 29.83
N ASP A 479 35.46 6.28 30.43
CA ASP A 479 35.97 4.94 30.73
C ASP A 479 36.06 4.10 29.45
N ALA A 480 37.20 3.45 29.24
CA ALA A 480 37.40 2.56 28.09
C ALA A 480 36.56 1.30 28.28
N GLY A 481 35.81 0.91 27.25
CA GLY A 481 34.80 -0.15 27.32
C GLY A 481 33.41 0.34 27.77
N GLU A 482 33.23 1.64 28.01
CA GLU A 482 31.95 2.22 28.47
C GLU A 482 31.37 3.24 27.48
N GLY A 483 30.15 3.73 27.77
CA GLY A 483 29.38 4.58 26.87
C GLY A 483 29.99 5.95 26.60
N TYR A 484 29.83 6.44 25.37
CA TYR A 484 30.35 7.71 24.86
C TYR A 484 29.26 8.79 24.70
N GLY A 485 28.27 8.79 25.61
CA GLY A 485 27.24 9.83 25.70
C GLY A 485 26.12 9.81 24.65
N TYR A 486 26.27 9.04 23.57
CA TYR A 486 25.18 8.71 22.65
C TYR A 486 24.51 7.42 23.10
N ASP A 487 23.29 7.51 23.61
CA ASP A 487 22.45 6.38 24.00
C ASP A 487 20.98 6.74 23.72
N GLY A 488 20.33 5.96 22.86
CA GLY A 488 18.96 6.15 22.42
C GLY A 488 18.19 4.86 22.33
N TRP A 489 16.94 4.92 22.78
CA TRP A 489 15.93 3.88 22.62
C TRP A 489 14.87 4.37 21.64
N MET A 490 14.42 3.49 20.76
CA MET A 490 13.34 3.69 19.81
C MET A 490 12.10 2.91 20.26
N GLY A 491 11.03 3.01 19.47
CA GLY A 491 9.74 2.39 19.76
C GLY A 491 9.73 0.86 19.74
N GLN A 492 8.52 0.30 19.77
CA GLN A 492 8.28 -1.14 19.75
C GLN A 492 8.03 -1.67 18.33
N TYR A 493 7.92 -2.99 18.18
CA TYR A 493 7.66 -3.67 16.91
C TYR A 493 6.42 -3.15 16.16
N ASN A 494 5.36 -2.77 16.88
CA ASN A 494 4.13 -2.22 16.33
C ASN A 494 4.24 -0.74 15.94
N GLU A 495 5.18 0.02 16.50
CA GLU A 495 5.48 1.40 16.11
C GLU A 495 6.34 1.43 14.86
N TYR A 496 7.34 0.54 14.78
CA TYR A 496 8.22 0.40 13.61
C TYR A 496 7.44 0.19 12.32
N ILE A 497 6.43 -0.69 12.32
CA ILE A 497 5.66 -0.98 11.10
C ILE A 497 4.83 0.21 10.60
N ASN A 498 4.45 1.13 11.49
CA ASN A 498 3.62 2.28 11.17
C ASN A 498 4.45 3.46 10.67
N ASP A 499 5.70 3.60 11.11
CA ASP A 499 6.61 4.66 10.65
C ASP A 499 8.08 4.20 10.62
N PRO A 500 8.47 3.29 9.70
CA PRO A 500 9.84 2.77 9.65
C PRO A 500 10.87 3.84 9.28
N VAL A 501 10.45 4.92 8.62
CA VAL A 501 11.33 6.02 8.18
C VAL A 501 11.63 6.95 9.35
N GLY A 502 10.62 7.35 10.11
CA GLY A 502 10.75 8.23 11.27
C GLY A 502 11.25 7.51 12.53
N PHE A 503 11.14 6.17 12.59
CA PHE A 503 11.56 5.35 13.73
C PHE A 503 12.99 5.64 14.22
N TYR A 504 13.89 6.02 13.31
CA TYR A 504 15.31 6.27 13.58
C TYR A 504 15.69 7.76 13.69
N ASN A 505 14.73 8.67 13.82
CA ASN A 505 15.00 10.12 13.81
C ASN A 505 16.00 10.58 14.88
N ASN A 506 15.92 10.06 16.11
CA ASN A 506 16.85 10.40 17.19
C ASN A 506 18.32 10.13 16.81
N ILE A 507 18.56 9.05 16.07
CA ILE A 507 19.89 8.62 15.64
C ILE A 507 20.36 9.46 14.45
N LYS A 508 19.44 9.78 13.53
CA LYS A 508 19.68 10.70 12.40
C LYS A 508 20.11 12.08 12.88
N GLU A 509 19.44 12.61 13.91
CA GLU A 509 19.77 13.90 14.53
C GLU A 509 21.17 13.94 15.15
N TRP A 510 21.70 12.77 15.57
CA TRP A 510 23.07 12.65 16.07
C TRP A 510 24.12 12.46 14.97
N GLY A 511 23.72 12.43 13.70
CA GLY A 511 24.61 12.20 12.56
C GLY A 511 24.89 10.72 12.27
N PHE A 512 24.12 9.80 12.86
CA PHE A 512 24.26 8.34 12.66
C PHE A 512 23.12 7.74 11.82
N GLY A 513 22.46 8.57 11.02
CA GLY A 513 21.27 8.20 10.25
C GLY A 513 21.47 7.13 9.17
N ASP A 514 22.73 6.85 8.82
CA ASP A 514 23.10 5.91 7.76
C ASP A 514 23.23 4.46 8.26
N PHE A 515 23.16 4.24 9.58
CA PHE A 515 23.01 2.89 10.13
C PHE A 515 21.61 2.38 9.84
N THR A 516 21.53 1.19 9.24
CA THR A 516 20.26 0.57 8.88
C THR A 516 20.24 -0.90 9.25
N MET A 517 19.05 -1.48 9.30
CA MET A 517 18.86 -2.92 9.37
C MET A 517 18.00 -3.34 8.20
N ASP A 518 18.46 -4.38 7.49
CA ASP A 518 17.64 -5.02 6.47
C ASP A 518 16.52 -5.81 7.15
N GLU A 519 15.29 -5.38 6.94
CA GLU A 519 14.11 -5.92 7.62
C GLU A 519 13.91 -7.42 7.34
N LYS A 520 14.38 -7.95 6.21
CA LYS A 520 14.13 -9.35 5.82
C LYS A 520 15.19 -10.30 6.36
N THR A 521 16.43 -9.83 6.40
CA THR A 521 17.60 -10.68 6.70
C THR A 521 18.14 -10.49 8.11
N GLY A 522 17.83 -9.37 8.76
CA GLY A 522 18.46 -8.97 10.02
C GLY A 522 19.93 -8.56 9.85
N ASP A 523 20.35 -8.19 8.64
CA ASP A 523 21.67 -7.59 8.40
C ASP A 523 21.68 -6.17 8.97
N PHE A 524 22.49 -5.96 10.02
CA PHE A 524 22.85 -4.62 10.46
C PHE A 524 23.94 -4.06 9.54
N ASN A 525 23.63 -2.96 8.86
CA ASN A 525 24.49 -2.33 7.88
C ASN A 525 25.23 -1.15 8.49
N PHE A 526 26.55 -1.20 8.37
CA PHE A 526 27.46 -0.13 8.75
C PHE A 526 27.65 0.80 7.54
N PRO A 527 27.61 2.13 7.74
CA PRO A 527 27.83 3.08 6.67
C PRO A 527 29.32 3.24 6.34
N GLU A 528 29.62 3.81 5.16
CA GLU A 528 31.00 4.17 4.76
C GLU A 528 31.69 5.12 5.75
N SER A 529 30.89 5.91 6.49
CA SER A 529 31.37 6.83 7.51
C SER A 529 31.78 6.15 8.83
N TYR A 530 31.58 4.85 8.98
CA TYR A 530 31.89 4.15 10.22
C TYR A 530 33.39 4.04 10.48
N THR A 531 33.85 4.64 11.59
CA THR A 531 35.27 4.72 11.95
C THR A 531 35.70 3.69 13.00
N GLY A 532 34.97 2.58 13.16
CA GLY A 532 35.39 1.44 13.98
C GLY A 532 35.17 1.58 15.50
N TYR A 533 34.48 2.63 15.95
CA TYR A 533 34.12 2.81 17.37
C TYR A 533 33.14 1.75 17.89
N GLY A 534 33.02 1.62 19.21
CA GLY A 534 32.16 0.61 19.83
C GLY A 534 30.68 0.94 19.67
N LEU A 535 29.84 -0.07 19.52
CA LEU A 535 28.38 0.05 19.46
C LEU A 535 27.72 -0.90 20.44
N ARG A 536 26.57 -0.48 20.98
CA ARG A 536 25.55 -1.39 21.55
C ARG A 536 24.29 -1.26 20.70
N ILE A 537 23.88 -2.37 20.08
CA ILE A 537 22.65 -2.43 19.30
C ILE A 537 21.67 -3.34 20.03
N ALA A 538 20.53 -2.79 20.43
CA ALA A 538 19.40 -3.60 20.89
C ALA A 538 18.53 -3.92 19.67
N PHE A 539 18.30 -5.18 19.40
CA PHE A 539 17.61 -5.65 18.19
C PHE A 539 16.41 -6.52 18.56
N ASP A 540 15.41 -6.50 17.68
CA ASP A 540 14.18 -7.25 17.87
C ASP A 540 13.60 -7.69 16.52
N ALA A 541 12.56 -8.52 16.58
CA ALA A 541 11.82 -8.96 15.41
C ALA A 541 10.32 -9.00 15.68
N GLY A 542 9.54 -8.78 14.63
CA GLY A 542 8.09 -8.92 14.63
C GLY A 542 7.61 -9.80 13.49
N TYR A 543 6.35 -10.20 13.58
CA TYR A 543 5.62 -10.88 12.53
C TYR A 543 4.41 -10.05 12.12
N GLU A 544 4.46 -9.48 10.92
CA GLU A 544 3.36 -8.75 10.30
C GLU A 544 2.57 -9.70 9.41
N TYR A 545 1.28 -9.83 9.71
CA TYR A 545 0.34 -10.64 8.96
C TYR A 545 -0.92 -9.83 8.62
N ALA A 546 -1.83 -10.42 7.86
CA ALA A 546 -2.96 -9.69 7.28
C ALA A 546 -3.79 -8.94 8.32
N TYR A 547 -4.05 -9.53 9.49
CA TYR A 547 -4.95 -8.96 10.50
C TYR A 547 -4.25 -8.29 11.67
N GLY A 548 -2.91 -8.33 11.76
CA GLY A 548 -2.21 -7.75 12.89
C GLY A 548 -0.70 -7.83 12.84
N VAL A 549 -0.07 -7.56 13.99
CA VAL A 549 1.36 -7.71 14.23
C VAL A 549 1.59 -8.45 15.54
N LYS A 550 2.62 -9.29 15.60
CA LYS A 550 3.00 -10.06 16.79
C LYS A 550 4.48 -9.88 17.10
N PRO A 551 4.88 -9.79 18.39
CA PRO A 551 6.29 -9.77 18.78
C PRO A 551 6.91 -11.16 18.62
N LEU A 552 8.21 -11.23 18.33
CA LEU A 552 8.95 -12.50 18.23
C LEU A 552 9.97 -12.71 19.36
N HIS A 553 10.05 -11.80 20.33
CA HIS A 553 10.86 -11.94 21.54
C HIS A 553 10.18 -12.79 22.62
N ALA A 554 10.93 -13.10 23.68
CA ALA A 554 10.44 -13.91 24.80
C ALA A 554 9.36 -13.19 25.63
N ALA A 555 8.51 -13.95 26.32
CA ALA A 555 7.51 -13.39 27.22
C ALA A 555 8.14 -12.48 28.29
N GLY A 556 7.60 -11.28 28.46
CA GLY A 556 8.09 -10.27 29.41
C GLY A 556 9.39 -9.56 29.00
N ALA A 557 9.97 -9.89 27.84
CA ALA A 557 11.01 -9.10 27.22
C ALA A 557 10.39 -7.99 26.34
N ASP A 558 11.22 -7.02 25.97
CA ASP A 558 10.87 -5.93 25.04
C ASP A 558 11.73 -5.99 23.75
N GLN A 559 12.57 -7.01 23.63
CA GLN A 559 13.51 -7.24 22.53
C GLN A 559 14.08 -8.65 22.58
N LEU A 560 14.65 -9.12 21.46
CA LEU A 560 15.43 -10.36 21.44
C LEU A 560 16.71 -10.23 22.27
N GLY A 561 17.43 -9.11 22.15
CA GLY A 561 18.61 -8.86 22.97
C GLY A 561 19.46 -7.68 22.55
N MET A 562 20.64 -7.59 23.15
CA MET A 562 21.63 -6.53 22.93
C MET A 562 22.97 -7.12 22.53
N LEU A 563 23.52 -6.61 21.43
CA LEU A 563 24.83 -6.99 20.93
C LEU A 563 25.80 -5.80 21.01
N PHE A 564 26.91 -6.00 21.71
CA PHE A 564 28.04 -5.08 21.65
C PHE A 564 28.95 -5.45 20.49
N ILE A 565 29.41 -4.44 19.77
CA ILE A 565 30.29 -4.57 18.61
C ILE A 565 31.48 -3.65 18.85
N ASN A 566 32.70 -4.13 18.65
CA ASN A 566 33.95 -3.37 18.86
C ASN A 566 34.13 -2.78 20.27
N ARG A 567 33.39 -3.25 21.28
CA ARG A 567 33.49 -2.71 22.66
C ARG A 567 34.85 -3.00 23.30
N ARG A 568 35.46 -4.16 23.01
CA ARG A 568 36.76 -4.55 23.60
C ARG A 568 37.92 -4.20 22.68
N VAL A 569 37.82 -4.58 21.42
CA VAL A 569 38.86 -4.36 20.41
C VAL A 569 38.30 -3.61 19.22
N ALA A 570 39.01 -2.58 18.78
CA ALA A 570 38.70 -1.80 17.59
C ALA A 570 39.64 -2.18 16.44
N PRO A 571 39.22 -2.03 15.17
CA PRO A 571 40.12 -2.22 14.04
C PRO A 571 41.25 -1.18 14.03
N GLU A 572 42.35 -1.51 13.36
CA GLU A 572 43.45 -0.57 13.19
C GLU A 572 42.97 0.73 12.51
N GLY A 573 43.41 1.88 13.04
CA GLY A 573 43.01 3.19 12.53
C GLY A 573 41.63 3.67 13.02
N ALA A 574 40.98 2.95 13.93
CA ALA A 574 39.70 3.36 14.48
C ALA A 574 39.77 4.70 15.24
N THR A 575 38.72 5.50 15.10
CA THR A 575 38.56 6.79 15.79
C THR A 575 37.16 6.91 16.39
N MET A 576 37.05 7.67 17.48
CA MET A 576 35.75 8.02 18.03
C MET A 576 35.07 9.10 17.18
N PRO A 577 33.73 9.09 17.08
CA PRO A 577 33.01 10.19 16.47
C PRO A 577 33.17 11.47 17.28
N ALA A 578 32.74 12.60 16.70
CA ALA A 578 32.67 13.86 17.42
C ALA A 578 31.90 13.67 18.75
N PRO A 579 32.31 14.31 19.85
CA PRO A 579 31.55 14.28 21.09
C PRO A 579 30.13 14.81 20.88
N LYS A 580 29.16 14.26 21.61
CA LYS A 580 27.79 14.78 21.61
C LYS A 580 27.81 16.27 22.00
N PRO A 581 27.18 17.17 21.21
CA PRO A 581 27.13 18.60 21.48
C PRO A 581 26.66 18.98 22.88
#